data_AF-A0A7C0YPG4-F1
#
_entry.id   AF-A0A7C0YPG4-F1
#
_cell.length_a   1.000
_cell.length_b   1.000
_cell.length_c   1.000
_cell.angle_alpha   90.00
_cell.angle_beta   90.00
_cell.angle_gamma   90.00
#
_symmetry.space_group_name_H-M   'P 1'
#
loop_
_entity.id
_entity.type
_entity.pdbx_description
1 polymer ?
#
loop_
_entity_poly.entity_id
_entity_poly.type
_entity_poly.pdbx_seq_one_letter_code
_entity_poly.pdbx_strand_id
1 'polypeptide(L)'
;MGRKSFRISQPRWFGSNRLYKVYVEDSGLYGARIGGQLSDLRAADMILQVIVLVSFAAVFTELLDRGLAGLKPAFIILTPVLALYYLLKRWFKGKVESREKTEEKYDTMDPESKGFLTGDLSNFVIGADEIKQVKIKTNSFWANMWQGASSHLEVKLRDGSARRFAIIDELSPEELKDNLSMVARSVTVE
;
A
#
# COMPACT_ATOMS: atom_id res chain seq x y z
N MET A 1 15.67 -22.06 -3.01
CA MET A 1 15.52 -20.98 -2.00
C MET A 1 14.63 -19.92 -2.62
N GLY A 2 13.59 -19.46 -1.92
CA GLY A 2 12.68 -18.45 -2.46
C GLY A 2 13.39 -17.09 -2.61
N ARG A 3 13.05 -16.33 -3.64
CA ARG A 3 13.56 -14.98 -3.88
C ARG A 3 13.15 -14.07 -2.71
N LYS A 4 14.11 -13.34 -2.14
CA LYS A 4 13.85 -12.38 -1.06
C LYS A 4 13.04 -11.21 -1.62
N SER A 5 11.88 -10.95 -1.03
CA SER A 5 11.04 -9.83 -1.42
C SER A 5 10.23 -9.31 -0.25
N PHE A 6 9.79 -8.05 -0.35
CA PHE A 6 8.95 -7.40 0.64
C PHE A 6 8.08 -6.32 0.01
N ARG A 7 7.00 -5.92 0.67
CA ARG A 7 6.05 -4.92 0.18
C ARG A 7 6.26 -3.56 0.83
N ILE A 8 6.18 -2.54 -0.02
CA ILE A 8 6.28 -1.14 0.39
C ILE A 8 5.18 -0.29 -0.26
N SER A 9 4.88 0.84 0.37
CA SER A 9 4.04 1.88 -0.22
C SER A 9 4.80 3.19 -0.37
N GLN A 10 4.62 3.80 -1.54
CA GLN A 10 5.08 5.15 -1.83
C GLN A 10 3.90 6.13 -1.73
N PRO A 11 3.90 7.07 -0.76
CA PRO A 11 2.85 8.06 -0.62
C PRO A 11 2.89 9.10 -1.74
N ARG A 12 1.71 9.63 -2.10
CA ARG A 12 1.56 10.74 -3.04
C ARG A 12 0.71 11.83 -2.41
N TRP A 13 1.22 13.06 -2.41
CA TRP A 13 0.56 14.22 -1.78
C TRP A 13 -0.85 14.53 -2.33
N PHE A 14 -1.15 14.13 -3.57
CA PHE A 14 -2.46 14.36 -4.21
C PHE A 14 -2.92 13.17 -5.06
N GLY A 15 -2.65 11.93 -4.64
CA GLY A 15 -3.09 10.77 -5.40
C GLY A 15 -3.08 9.48 -4.59
N SER A 16 -3.63 8.42 -5.17
CA SER A 16 -3.58 7.08 -4.57
C SER A 16 -2.13 6.67 -4.32
N ASN A 17 -1.84 6.17 -3.12
CA ASN A 17 -0.57 5.53 -2.81
C ASN A 17 -0.22 4.47 -3.86
N ARG A 18 1.07 4.27 -4.12
CA ARG A 18 1.55 3.21 -5.01
C ARG A 18 2.10 2.07 -4.17
N LEU A 19 1.55 0.88 -4.37
CA LEU A 19 2.02 -0.32 -3.71
C LEU A 19 3.03 -1.04 -4.61
N TYR A 20 4.16 -1.40 -4.03
CA TYR A 20 5.23 -2.12 -4.69
C TYR A 20 5.55 -3.41 -3.96
N LYS A 21 5.88 -4.46 -4.72
CA LYS A 21 6.68 -5.58 -4.24
C LYS A 21 8.12 -5.33 -4.67
N VAL A 22 9.03 -5.32 -3.71
CA VAL A 22 10.44 -5.11 -3.93
C VAL A 22 11.14 -6.45 -3.89
N TYR A 23 11.81 -6.78 -4.97
CA TYR A 23 12.71 -7.91 -5.05
C TYR A 23 14.13 -7.47 -4.72
N VAL A 24 14.80 -8.26 -3.90
CA VAL A 24 16.17 -8.01 -3.45
C VAL A 24 17.08 -8.97 -4.20
N GLU A 25 17.90 -8.42 -5.08
CA GLU A 25 18.88 -9.14 -5.89
C GLU A 25 20.27 -8.56 -5.62
N ASP A 26 21.35 -9.32 -5.89
CA ASP A 26 22.72 -8.86 -5.64
C ASP A 26 23.08 -7.57 -6.41
N SER A 27 22.42 -7.36 -7.55
CA SER A 27 22.56 -6.20 -8.42
C SER A 27 21.81 -4.95 -7.93
N GLY A 28 20.80 -5.09 -7.06
CA GLY A 28 19.98 -3.96 -6.65
C GLY A 28 18.61 -4.28 -6.06
N LEU A 29 17.81 -3.24 -5.89
CA LEU A 29 16.41 -3.31 -5.47
C LEU A 29 15.49 -3.06 -6.67
N TYR A 30 14.58 -4.00 -6.91
CA TYR A 30 13.66 -3.98 -8.05
C TYR A 30 12.23 -3.84 -7.55
N GLY A 31 11.64 -2.67 -7.74
CA GLY A 31 10.27 -2.37 -7.31
C GLY A 31 9.26 -2.62 -8.42
N ALA A 32 8.44 -3.65 -8.27
CA ALA A 32 7.30 -3.95 -9.14
C ALA A 32 6.03 -3.32 -8.59
N ARG A 33 5.35 -2.49 -9.38
CA ARG A 33 4.06 -1.93 -9.00
C ARG A 33 3.01 -3.03 -9.04
N ILE A 34 2.44 -3.32 -7.87
CA ILE A 34 1.41 -4.34 -7.71
C ILE A 34 0.01 -3.75 -7.46
N GLY A 35 -0.08 -2.47 -7.05
CA GLY A 35 -1.38 -1.86 -6.80
C GLY A 35 -1.34 -0.43 -6.30
N GLY A 36 -2.41 -0.05 -5.59
CA GLY A 36 -2.53 1.23 -4.91
C GLY A 36 -3.15 1.11 -3.52
N GLN A 37 -3.75 2.18 -3.01
CA GLN A 37 -4.24 2.32 -1.63
C GLN A 37 -5.26 1.26 -1.17
N LEU A 38 -5.92 0.55 -2.10
CA LEU A 38 -6.82 -0.57 -1.81
C LEU A 38 -6.06 -1.91 -1.84
N SER A 39 -4.97 -1.98 -1.08
CA SER A 39 -4.03 -3.10 -1.10
C SER A 39 -4.44 -4.28 -0.22
N ASP A 40 -5.37 -4.06 0.71
CA ASP A 40 -5.84 -5.05 1.67
C ASP A 40 -7.37 -4.99 1.79
N LEU A 41 -8.00 -6.17 1.88
CA LEU A 41 -9.42 -6.32 2.17
C LEU A 41 -9.80 -5.67 3.50
N ARG A 42 -8.92 -5.65 4.51
CA ARG A 42 -9.20 -4.96 5.79
C ARG A 42 -9.30 -3.46 5.62
N ALA A 43 -8.39 -2.86 4.85
CA ALA A 43 -8.43 -1.43 4.55
C ALA A 43 -9.68 -1.07 3.72
N ALA A 44 -10.02 -1.92 2.76
CA ALA A 44 -11.25 -1.79 1.97
C ALA A 44 -12.51 -1.88 2.85
N ASP A 45 -12.57 -2.84 3.79
CA ASP A 45 -13.68 -3.00 4.72
C ASP A 45 -13.81 -1.82 5.67
N MET A 46 -12.71 -1.27 6.19
CA MET A 46 -12.73 -0.04 7.01
C MET A 46 -13.38 1.13 6.28
N ILE A 47 -13.01 1.36 5.01
CA ILE A 47 -13.60 2.43 4.19
C ILE A 47 -15.11 2.19 4.01
N LEU A 48 -15.52 0.96 3.72
CA LEU A 48 -16.93 0.61 3.59
C LEU A 48 -17.70 0.83 4.90
N GLN A 49 -17.13 0.45 6.04
CA GLN A 49 -17.74 0.65 7.35
C GLN A 49 -17.94 2.14 7.67
N VAL A 50 -16.98 2.99 7.34
CA VAL A 50 -17.11 4.45 7.52
C VAL A 50 -18.24 5.01 6.66
N ILE A 51 -18.37 4.59 5.39
CA ILE A 51 -19.47 5.02 4.52
C ILE A 51 -20.83 4.64 5.12
N VAL A 52 -20.95 3.41 5.61
CA VAL A 52 -22.19 2.92 6.25
C VAL A 52 -22.48 3.70 7.53
N LEU A 53 -21.47 3.94 8.37
CA LEU A 53 -21.62 4.67 9.63
C LEU A 53 -22.08 6.12 9.42
N VAL A 54 -21.44 6.84 8.49
CA VAL A 54 -21.81 8.23 8.15
C VAL A 54 -23.23 8.29 7.60
N SER A 55 -23.58 7.33 6.74
CA SER A 55 -24.93 7.23 6.19
C SER A 55 -25.97 6.93 7.26
N PHE A 56 -25.64 6.05 8.22
CA PHE A 56 -26.51 5.73 9.35
C PHE A 56 -26.71 6.94 10.25
N ALA A 57 -25.66 7.71 10.53
CA ALA A 57 -25.74 8.95 11.29
C ALA A 57 -26.65 9.99 10.60
N ALA A 58 -26.56 10.12 9.28
CA ALA A 58 -27.44 10.99 8.50
C ALA A 58 -28.92 10.54 8.55
N VAL A 59 -29.18 9.23 8.50
CA VAL A 59 -30.54 8.68 8.65
C VAL A 59 -31.07 8.90 10.07
N PHE A 60 -30.23 8.69 11.08
CA PHE A 60 -30.62 8.81 12.48
C PHE A 60 -30.96 10.25 12.87
N THR A 61 -30.17 11.22 12.38
CA THR A 61 -30.45 12.66 12.57
C THR A 61 -31.78 13.07 11.95
N GLU A 62 -32.06 12.62 10.71
CA GLU A 62 -33.34 12.91 10.04
C GLU A 62 -34.55 12.31 10.77
N LEU A 63 -34.38 11.14 11.40
CA LEU A 63 -35.41 10.50 12.23
C LEU A 63 -35.63 11.22 13.57
N LEU A 64 -34.57 11.73 14.21
CA LEU A 64 -34.69 12.54 15.44
C LEU A 64 -35.42 13.86 15.17
N ASP A 65 -35.10 14.53 14.06
CA ASP A 65 -35.66 15.84 13.73
C ASP A 65 -37.13 15.75 13.28
N ARG A 66 -37.52 14.66 12.61
CA ARG A 66 -38.84 14.55 11.96
C ARG A 66 -39.73 13.43 12.49
N GLY A 67 -39.26 12.63 13.45
CA GLY A 67 -39.98 11.48 13.98
C GLY A 67 -40.42 10.52 12.87
N LEU A 68 -41.68 10.05 12.91
CA LEU A 68 -42.25 9.14 11.90
C LEU A 68 -42.31 9.74 10.48
N ALA A 69 -42.36 11.07 10.34
CA ALA A 69 -42.31 11.73 9.03
C ALA A 69 -40.91 11.61 8.38
N GLY A 70 -39.88 11.29 9.17
CA GLY A 70 -38.51 11.02 8.71
C GLY A 70 -38.34 9.66 8.02
N LEU A 71 -39.31 8.75 8.08
CA LEU A 71 -39.20 7.40 7.50
C LEU A 71 -39.03 7.41 5.97
N LYS A 72 -39.77 8.25 5.25
CA LYS A 72 -39.64 8.39 3.79
C LYS A 72 -38.27 8.92 3.38
N PRO A 73 -37.77 10.07 3.91
CA PRO A 73 -36.43 10.54 3.57
C PRO A 73 -35.33 9.58 4.03
N ALA A 74 -35.47 8.90 5.17
CA ALA A 74 -34.57 7.84 5.60
C ALA A 74 -34.44 6.70 4.57
N PHE A 75 -35.57 6.26 3.99
CA PHE A 75 -35.56 5.20 2.97
C PHE A 75 -34.88 5.64 1.67
N ILE A 76 -35.05 6.92 1.28
CA ILE A 76 -34.39 7.52 0.11
C ILE A 76 -32.87 7.58 0.30
N ILE A 77 -32.38 7.76 1.53
CA ILE A 77 -30.94 7.78 1.83
C ILE A 77 -30.39 6.34 1.92
N LEU A 78 -31.08 5.44 2.63
CA LEU A 78 -30.56 4.11 2.95
C LEU A 78 -30.39 3.20 1.73
N THR A 79 -31.36 3.24 0.81
CA THR A 79 -31.39 2.37 -0.39
C THR A 79 -30.18 2.58 -1.33
N PRO A 80 -29.85 3.82 -1.76
CA PRO A 80 -28.67 4.06 -2.59
C PRO A 80 -27.36 3.81 -1.85
N VAL A 81 -27.31 4.01 -0.53
CA VAL A 81 -26.13 3.71 0.29
C VAL A 81 -25.85 2.21 0.31
N LEU A 82 -26.87 1.37 0.49
CA LEU A 82 -26.73 -0.09 0.43
C LEU A 82 -26.31 -0.54 -0.97
N ALA A 83 -26.93 0.00 -2.02
CA ALA A 83 -26.53 -0.30 -3.40
C ALA A 83 -25.07 0.09 -3.67
N LEU A 84 -24.67 1.28 -3.24
CA LEU A 84 -23.30 1.78 -3.34
C LEU A 84 -22.32 0.89 -2.56
N TYR A 85 -22.68 0.46 -1.35
CA TYR A 85 -21.88 -0.46 -0.55
C TYR A 85 -21.58 -1.76 -1.31
N TYR A 86 -22.60 -2.41 -1.88
CA TYR A 86 -22.39 -3.66 -2.63
C TYR A 86 -21.57 -3.45 -3.90
N LEU A 87 -21.78 -2.34 -4.62
CA LEU A 87 -20.99 -1.99 -5.79
C LEU A 87 -19.53 -1.75 -5.43
N LEU A 88 -19.26 -0.95 -4.39
CA LEU A 88 -17.91 -0.66 -3.92
C LEU A 88 -17.23 -1.92 -3.38
N LYS A 89 -17.94 -2.77 -2.62
CA LYS A 89 -17.41 -4.05 -2.12
C LYS A 89 -16.97 -4.96 -3.26
N ARG A 90 -17.79 -5.09 -4.31
CA ARG A 90 -17.43 -5.87 -5.50
C ARG A 90 -16.24 -5.27 -6.23
N TRP A 91 -16.22 -3.95 -6.38
CA TRP A 91 -15.12 -3.23 -7.03
C TRP A 91 -13.80 -3.38 -6.25
N PHE A 92 -13.84 -3.23 -4.93
CA PHE A 92 -12.69 -3.44 -4.04
C PHE A 92 -12.16 -4.87 -4.13
N LYS A 93 -13.05 -5.87 -4.11
CA LYS A 93 -12.65 -7.28 -4.30
C LYS A 93 -11.90 -7.46 -5.62
N GLY A 94 -12.44 -6.92 -6.72
CA GLY A 94 -11.77 -6.99 -8.03
C GLY A 94 -10.41 -6.27 -8.06
N LYS A 95 -10.24 -5.18 -7.31
CA LYS A 95 -8.94 -4.51 -7.17
C LYS A 95 -7.92 -5.35 -6.40
N VAL A 96 -8.33 -6.02 -5.33
CA VAL A 96 -7.46 -6.93 -4.57
C VAL A 96 -7.06 -8.15 -5.42
N GLU A 97 -8.03 -8.78 -6.09
CA GLU A 97 -7.75 -9.92 -7.00
C GLU A 97 -6.82 -9.50 -8.15
N SER A 98 -6.99 -8.28 -8.69
CA SER A 98 -6.09 -7.74 -9.73
C SER A 98 -4.67 -7.51 -9.20
N ARG A 99 -4.51 -7.09 -7.95
CA ARG A 99 -3.20 -6.94 -7.30
C ARG A 99 -2.51 -8.30 -7.16
N GLU A 100 -3.23 -9.30 -6.67
CA GLU A 100 -2.69 -10.66 -6.48
C GLU A 100 -2.21 -11.25 -7.80
N LYS A 101 -3.01 -11.15 -8.87
CA LYS A 101 -2.59 -11.57 -10.22
C LYS A 101 -1.36 -10.82 -10.73
N THR A 102 -1.26 -9.53 -10.42
CA THR A 102 -0.09 -8.73 -10.81
C THR A 102 1.14 -9.16 -10.02
N GLU A 103 0.98 -9.46 -8.74
CA GLU A 103 2.04 -9.97 -7.87
C GLU A 103 2.54 -11.34 -8.35
N GLU A 104 1.63 -12.28 -8.63
CA GLU A 104 1.96 -13.60 -9.21
C GLU A 104 2.69 -13.49 -10.56
N LYS A 105 2.27 -12.54 -11.40
CA LYS A 105 2.95 -12.26 -12.68
C LYS A 105 4.39 -11.82 -12.46
N TYR A 106 4.66 -10.95 -11.48
CA TYR A 106 6.03 -10.50 -11.21
C TYR A 106 6.85 -11.55 -10.46
N ASP A 107 6.23 -12.39 -9.64
CA ASP A 107 6.90 -13.49 -8.93
C ASP A 107 7.45 -14.55 -9.89
N THR A 108 6.80 -14.73 -11.04
CA THR A 108 7.26 -15.62 -12.12
C THR A 108 8.21 -14.95 -13.11
N MET A 109 8.39 -13.63 -13.02
CA MET A 109 9.24 -12.85 -13.90
C MET A 109 10.65 -12.72 -13.30
N ASP A 110 11.65 -12.55 -14.18
CA ASP A 110 12.99 -12.15 -13.78
C ASP A 110 13.05 -10.60 -13.62
N PRO A 111 13.33 -10.06 -12.42
CA PRO A 111 13.42 -8.63 -12.16
C PRO A 111 14.51 -7.93 -12.97
N GLU A 112 15.59 -8.65 -13.31
CA GLU A 112 16.68 -8.10 -14.12
C GLU A 112 16.35 -8.05 -15.62
N SER A 113 15.27 -8.73 -16.03
CA SER A 113 14.85 -8.75 -17.42
C SER A 113 14.35 -7.38 -17.89
N LYS A 114 14.58 -7.07 -19.19
CA LYS A 114 14.01 -5.88 -19.84
C LYS A 114 12.48 -5.83 -19.78
N GLY A 115 11.84 -6.99 -19.63
CA GLY A 115 10.39 -7.15 -19.47
C GLY A 115 9.86 -6.52 -18.18
N PHE A 116 10.69 -6.43 -17.13
CA PHE A 116 10.29 -5.91 -15.83
C PHE A 116 9.92 -4.43 -15.90
N LEU A 117 10.82 -3.59 -16.41
CA LEU A 117 10.59 -2.15 -16.51
C LEU A 117 9.58 -1.75 -17.58
N THR A 118 9.42 -2.59 -18.62
CA THR A 118 8.43 -2.35 -19.68
C THR A 118 7.01 -2.76 -19.27
N GLY A 119 6.86 -3.56 -18.21
CA GLY A 119 5.56 -4.01 -17.69
C GLY A 119 4.72 -2.92 -17.04
N ASP A 120 5.34 -1.94 -16.36
CA ASP A 120 4.67 -0.75 -15.81
C ASP A 120 5.69 0.39 -15.69
N LEU A 121 5.35 1.58 -16.20
CA LEU A 121 6.21 2.78 -16.15
C LEU A 121 6.53 3.26 -14.73
N SER A 122 5.81 2.76 -13.74
CA SER A 122 6.02 3.06 -12.33
C SER A 122 7.02 2.11 -11.67
N ASN A 123 7.38 1.01 -12.33
CA ASN A 123 8.41 0.10 -11.85
C ASN A 123 9.74 0.84 -11.76
N PHE A 124 10.58 0.42 -10.83
CA PHE A 124 11.87 1.06 -10.62
C PHE A 124 12.97 0.04 -10.34
N VAL A 125 14.19 0.44 -10.64
CA VAL A 125 15.42 -0.21 -10.19
C VAL A 125 16.21 0.81 -9.39
N ILE A 126 16.84 0.36 -8.31
CA ILE A 126 17.88 1.10 -7.57
C ILE A 126 19.09 0.18 -7.56
N GLY A 127 20.15 0.56 -8.28
CA GLY A 127 21.36 -0.25 -8.38
C GLY A 127 22.08 -0.37 -7.04
N ALA A 128 22.69 -1.50 -6.74
CA ALA A 128 23.48 -1.70 -5.52
C ALA A 128 24.62 -0.68 -5.39
N ASP A 129 25.20 -0.27 -6.52
CA ASP A 129 26.22 0.75 -6.64
C ASP A 129 25.68 2.17 -6.42
N GLU A 130 24.40 2.42 -6.66
CA GLU A 130 23.74 3.70 -6.39
C GLU A 130 23.44 3.88 -4.90
N ILE A 131 23.29 2.79 -4.16
CA ILE A 131 22.94 2.83 -2.74
C ILE A 131 24.15 3.24 -1.91
N LYS A 132 23.96 4.31 -1.12
CA LYS A 132 24.92 4.77 -0.12
C LYS A 132 24.62 4.19 1.25
N GLN A 133 23.34 4.27 1.65
CA GLN A 133 22.89 3.85 2.97
C GLN A 133 21.41 3.50 2.92
N VAL A 134 21.01 2.49 3.70
CA VAL A 134 19.62 2.15 3.94
C VAL A 134 19.31 2.32 5.42
N LYS A 135 18.22 3.02 5.72
CA LYS A 135 17.72 3.19 7.08
C LYS A 135 16.32 2.62 7.20
N ILE A 136 16.11 1.79 8.20
CA ILE A 136 14.81 1.27 8.60
C ILE A 136 14.46 1.99 9.90
N LYS A 137 13.48 2.89 9.88
CA LYS A 137 13.06 3.57 11.11
C LYS A 137 11.76 2.98 11.62
N THR A 138 11.78 2.53 12.85
CA THR A 138 10.62 2.02 13.60
C THR A 138 9.87 3.17 14.27
N ASN A 139 8.59 2.97 14.57
CA ASN A 139 7.71 3.96 15.23
C ASN A 139 7.71 5.36 14.60
N SER A 140 7.74 5.41 13.28
CA SER A 140 7.73 6.70 12.59
C SER A 140 6.36 7.36 12.67
N PHE A 141 6.29 8.53 13.30
CA PHE A 141 5.09 9.38 13.33
C PHE A 141 4.46 9.57 11.94
N TRP A 142 5.28 9.78 10.91
CA TRP A 142 4.83 9.92 9.53
C TRP A 142 4.26 8.61 8.92
N ALA A 143 4.78 7.45 9.30
CA ALA A 143 4.26 6.16 8.82
C ALA A 143 2.95 5.79 9.52
N ASN A 144 2.86 6.04 10.83
CA ASN A 144 1.67 5.83 11.64
C ASN A 144 0.51 6.76 11.21
N MET A 145 0.79 8.06 11.03
CA MET A 145 -0.24 9.07 10.77
C MET A 145 -0.89 8.96 9.39
N TRP A 146 -0.18 8.40 8.40
CA TRP A 146 -0.66 8.40 7.01
C TRP A 146 -0.93 7.01 6.43
N GLN A 147 -0.42 5.93 7.03
CA GLN A 147 -0.43 4.60 6.40
C GLN A 147 -0.71 3.43 7.34
N GLY A 148 -0.87 3.66 8.65
CA GLY A 148 -1.01 2.57 9.63
C GLY A 148 0.19 1.61 9.68
N ALA A 149 1.33 2.05 9.12
CA ALA A 149 2.57 1.29 9.05
C ALA A 149 3.48 1.68 10.21
N SER A 150 4.01 0.70 10.93
CA SER A 150 4.88 0.91 12.09
C SER A 150 6.30 1.33 11.71
N SER A 151 6.73 1.09 10.46
CA SER A 151 8.11 1.30 10.02
C SER A 151 8.23 1.94 8.62
N HIS A 152 9.30 2.70 8.38
CA HIS A 152 9.63 3.23 7.05
C HIS A 152 11.05 2.88 6.61
N LEU A 153 11.22 2.70 5.32
CA LEU A 153 12.48 2.47 4.63
C LEU A 153 12.93 3.77 3.95
N GLU A 154 14.12 4.24 4.29
CA GLU A 154 14.80 5.36 3.64
C GLU A 154 16.06 4.86 2.95
N VAL A 155 16.08 4.91 1.62
CA VAL A 155 17.23 4.56 0.78
C VAL A 155 17.92 5.85 0.36
N LYS A 156 19.10 6.11 0.92
CA LYS A 156 19.96 7.23 0.51
C LYS A 156 20.86 6.80 -0.62
N LEU A 157 20.82 7.56 -1.71
CA LEU A 157 21.61 7.33 -2.91
C LEU A 157 22.93 8.10 -2.85
N ARG A 158 23.91 7.67 -3.65
CA ARG A 158 25.24 8.31 -3.71
C ARG A 158 25.20 9.72 -4.30
N ASP A 159 24.21 10.02 -5.12
CA ASP A 159 23.95 11.37 -5.65
C ASP A 159 23.42 12.36 -4.58
N GLY A 160 23.21 11.89 -3.35
CA GLY A 160 22.71 12.68 -2.23
C GLY A 160 21.18 12.72 -2.11
N SER A 161 20.45 12.17 -3.09
CA SER A 161 19.01 12.04 -3.03
C SER A 161 18.58 10.91 -2.07
N ALA A 162 17.34 10.95 -1.61
CA ALA A 162 16.77 9.92 -0.74
C ALA A 162 15.38 9.51 -1.22
N ARG A 163 15.15 8.20 -1.28
CA ARG A 163 13.83 7.61 -1.55
C ARG A 163 13.26 7.06 -0.26
N ARG A 164 12.00 7.41 0.02
CA ARG A 164 11.31 7.04 1.26
C ARG A 164 10.06 6.24 0.96
N PHE A 165 9.89 5.15 1.69
CA PHE A 165 8.81 4.20 1.51
C PHE A 165 8.28 3.75 2.86
N ALA A 166 6.97 3.52 2.98
CA ALA A 166 6.39 2.85 4.14
C ALA A 166 6.49 1.34 3.95
N ILE A 167 6.87 0.61 5.00
CA ILE A 167 6.92 -0.85 4.98
C ILE A 167 5.53 -1.37 5.33
N ILE A 168 4.97 -2.24 4.49
CA ILE A 168 3.60 -2.79 4.67
C ILE A 168 3.62 -4.25 5.12
N ASP A 169 4.67 -5.00 4.79
CA ASP A 169 4.78 -6.39 5.24
C ASP A 169 5.02 -6.51 6.74
N GLU A 170 4.65 -7.66 7.29
CA GLU A 170 4.87 -8.06 8.69
C GLU A 170 6.32 -8.47 9.00
N LEU A 171 7.25 -8.31 8.03
CA LEU A 171 8.66 -8.62 8.26
C LEU A 171 9.20 -7.78 9.39
N SER A 172 9.91 -8.43 10.32
CA SER A 172 10.57 -7.71 11.39
C SER A 172 11.64 -6.77 10.80
N PRO A 173 11.90 -5.61 11.43
CA PRO A 173 12.97 -4.71 10.99
C PRO A 173 14.34 -5.39 10.83
N GLU A 174 14.62 -6.42 11.64
CA GLU A 174 15.87 -7.18 11.59
C GLU A 174 15.91 -8.15 10.40
N GLU A 175 14.83 -8.88 10.10
CA GLU A 175 14.76 -9.71 8.89
C GLU A 175 14.92 -8.85 7.62
N LEU A 176 14.31 -7.66 7.63
CA LEU A 176 14.45 -6.72 6.51
C LEU A 176 15.89 -6.22 6.38
N LYS A 177 16.58 -5.97 7.50
CA LYS A 177 18.00 -5.59 7.51
C LYS A 177 18.87 -6.70 6.93
N ASP A 178 18.65 -7.95 7.31
CA ASP A 178 19.39 -9.10 6.80
C ASP A 178 19.21 -9.28 5.29
N ASN A 179 17.99 -9.04 4.79
CA ASN A 179 17.72 -9.05 3.36
C ASN A 179 18.44 -7.91 2.64
N LEU A 180 18.36 -6.69 3.16
CA LEU A 180 18.94 -5.50 2.52
C LEU A 180 20.47 -5.43 2.61
N SER A 181 21.07 -6.15 3.57
CA SER A 181 22.54 -6.24 3.72
C SER A 181 23.22 -6.96 2.55
N MET A 182 22.46 -7.69 1.73
CA MET A 182 22.97 -8.27 0.48
C MET A 182 23.27 -7.20 -0.58
N VAL A 183 22.55 -6.08 -0.54
CA VAL A 183 22.59 -5.05 -1.59
C VAL A 183 23.29 -3.78 -1.10
N ALA A 184 23.14 -3.45 0.17
CA ALA A 184 23.65 -2.22 0.77
C ALA A 184 24.69 -2.53 1.86
N ARG A 185 25.86 -1.91 1.75
CA ARG A 185 26.95 -2.06 2.75
C ARG A 185 26.63 -1.45 4.11
N SER A 186 25.69 -0.52 4.17
CA SER A 186 25.30 0.17 5.40
C SER A 186 23.78 0.14 5.53
N VAL A 187 23.29 -0.78 6.37
CA VAL A 187 21.88 -0.91 6.75
C VAL A 187 21.76 -0.69 8.25
N THR A 188 20.96 0.30 8.66
CA THR A 188 20.73 0.62 10.07
C THR A 188 19.25 0.54 10.41
N VAL A 189 18.95 -0.06 11.56
CA VAL A 189 17.61 -0.05 12.16
C VAL A 189 17.64 1.00 13.28
N GLU A 190 16.72 1.96 13.21
CA GLU A 190 16.55 3.09 14.15
C GLU A 190 15.19 3.04 14.86
#